data_AF-A0A157QIL0-F1
#
_entry.id   AF-A0A157QIL0-F1
#
_cell.length_a   1.000
_cell.length_b   1.000
_cell.length_c   1.000
_cell.angle_alpha   90.00
_cell.angle_beta   90.00
_cell.angle_gamma   90.00
#
_symmetry.space_group_name_H-M   'P 1'
#
loop_
_entity.id
_entity.type
_entity.pdbx_description
1 polymer ?
#
loop_
_entity_poly.entity_id
_entity_poly.type
_entity_poly.pdbx_seq_one_letter_code
_entity_poly.pdbx_strand_id
1 'polypeptide(L)'
;MESLTSLLSTAVDDDCLTRIGRSLDEFDYVVLRSKTHFRAFFEPASAAILIVDTPDWGPADLTLLPYRHVPRAHTYPFDAAEPA
;
A
#
# COMPACT_ATOMS: atom_id res chain seq x y z
N MET A 1 -0.35 -16.08 8.88
CA MET A 1 -0.75 -16.85 7.68
C MET A 1 -0.38 -16.03 6.47
N GLU A 2 0.10 -16.65 5.40
CA GLU A 2 0.36 -15.97 4.12
C GLU A 2 -0.43 -16.69 3.02
N SER A 3 -1.14 -15.93 2.20
CA SER A 3 -1.87 -16.44 1.02
C SER A 3 -1.12 -16.02 -0.24
N LEU A 4 -0.77 -16.99 -1.09
CA LEU A 4 0.01 -16.77 -2.31
C LEU A 4 -0.88 -16.99 -3.53
N THR A 5 -0.95 -15.99 -4.41
CA THR A 5 -1.70 -16.07 -5.68
C THR A 5 -0.73 -16.01 -6.86
N SER A 6 -0.97 -16.82 -7.89
CA SER A 6 -0.19 -16.79 -9.14
C SER A 6 -0.56 -15.63 -10.06
N LEU A 7 -1.72 -15.01 -9.81
CA LEU A 7 -2.23 -13.84 -10.51
C LEU A 7 -2.38 -12.68 -9.54
N LEU A 8 -2.41 -11.47 -10.08
CA LEU A 8 -2.70 -10.27 -9.30
C LEU A 8 -4.08 -10.41 -8.66
N SER A 9 -4.11 -10.36 -7.33
CA SER A 9 -5.34 -10.20 -6.55
C SER A 9 -5.21 -8.90 -5.76
N THR A 10 -6.14 -7.98 -6.01
CA THR A 10 -6.24 -6.73 -5.26
C THR A 10 -7.10 -6.99 -4.04
N ALA A 11 -6.50 -6.93 -2.85
CA ALA A 11 -7.22 -7.06 -1.57
C ALA A 11 -8.02 -5.77 -1.28
N VAL A 12 -9.08 -5.54 -2.07
CA VAL A 12 -10.01 -4.41 -1.89
C VAL A 12 -11.03 -4.72 -0.79
N ASP A 13 -11.35 -6.00 -0.63
CA ASP A 13 -12.22 -6.59 0.38
C ASP A 13 -11.58 -7.89 0.93
N ASP A 14 -12.35 -8.72 1.61
CA ASP A 14 -11.93 -10.00 2.21
C ASP A 14 -12.04 -11.22 1.26
N ASP A 15 -12.31 -11.05 -0.05
CA ASP A 15 -12.43 -12.17 -0.99
C ASP A 15 -11.20 -13.08 -0.95
N CYS A 16 -10.01 -12.51 -0.82
CA CYS A 16 -8.75 -13.26 -0.76
C CYS A 16 -8.67 -14.23 0.44
N LEU A 17 -9.43 -13.99 1.51
CA LEU A 17 -9.56 -14.87 2.66
C LEU A 17 -10.71 -15.86 2.48
N THR A 18 -11.89 -15.37 2.09
CA THR A 18 -13.09 -16.22 1.97
C THR A 18 -12.91 -17.31 0.92
N ARG A 19 -12.18 -17.04 -0.16
CA ARG A 19 -11.88 -18.02 -1.22
C ARG A 19 -10.99 -19.19 -0.76
N ILE A 20 -10.26 -19.02 0.34
CA ILE A 20 -9.47 -20.09 0.97
C ILE A 20 -10.13 -20.63 2.24
N GLY A 21 -11.43 -20.34 2.44
CA GLY A 21 -12.21 -20.79 3.58
C GLY A 21 -11.81 -20.13 4.90
N ARG A 22 -11.31 -18.90 4.83
CA ARG A 22 -10.94 -18.08 5.98
C ARG A 22 -11.85 -16.88 6.12
N SER A 23 -11.98 -16.39 7.33
CA SER A 23 -12.72 -15.18 7.67
C SER A 23 -11.80 -14.11 8.26
N LEU A 24 -12.19 -12.85 8.11
CA LEU A 24 -11.40 -11.71 8.58
C LEU A 24 -11.21 -11.70 10.11
N ASP A 25 -12.21 -12.16 10.85
CA ASP A 25 -12.23 -12.22 12.32
C ASP A 25 -11.30 -13.29 12.92
N GLU A 26 -10.70 -14.15 12.09
CA GLU A 26 -9.67 -15.10 12.52
C GLU A 26 -8.30 -14.44 12.76
N PHE A 27 -8.14 -13.15 12.44
CA PHE A 27 -6.85 -12.46 12.48
C PHE A 27 -6.89 -11.19 13.35
N ASP A 28 -5.89 -11.03 14.23
CA ASP A 28 -5.70 -9.78 14.99
C ASP A 28 -5.29 -8.61 14.09
N TYR A 29 -4.56 -8.91 13.00
CA TYR A 29 -4.06 -7.94 12.03
C TYR A 29 -4.09 -8.51 10.62
N VAL A 30 -4.46 -7.66 9.66
CA VAL A 30 -4.33 -7.95 8.22
C VAL A 30 -3.49 -6.86 7.57
N VAL A 31 -2.49 -7.28 6.79
CA VAL A 31 -1.61 -6.37 6.06
C VAL A 31 -2.02 -6.35 4.60
N LEU A 32 -2.23 -5.16 4.07
CA LEU A 32 -2.72 -4.91 2.72
C LEU A 32 -1.76 -3.96 2.01
N ARG A 33 -1.44 -4.23 0.74
CA ARG A 33 -0.74 -3.26 -0.12
C ARG A 33 -1.75 -2.46 -0.95
N SER A 34 -2.38 -1.47 -0.33
CA SER A 34 -3.38 -0.60 -0.98
C SER A 34 -3.38 0.79 -0.37
N LYS A 35 -3.71 1.81 -1.17
CA LYS A 35 -3.70 3.22 -0.76
C LYS A 35 -5.09 3.80 -0.48
N THR A 36 -6.09 3.39 -1.26
CA THR A 36 -7.40 4.09 -1.25
C THR A 36 -8.58 3.14 -1.27
N HIS A 37 -8.67 2.23 -2.24
CA HIS A 37 -9.90 1.47 -2.48
C HIS A 37 -10.28 0.49 -1.36
N PHE A 38 -9.30 -0.03 -0.61
CA PHE A 38 -9.57 -0.95 0.51
C PHE A 38 -10.40 -0.33 1.63
N ARG A 39 -10.32 1.00 1.79
CA ARG A 39 -10.97 1.73 2.88
C ARG A 39 -12.48 1.52 2.91
N ALA A 40 -13.13 1.44 1.75
CA ALA A 40 -14.57 1.26 1.66
C ALA A 40 -15.07 0.01 2.40
N PHE A 41 -14.28 -1.07 2.37
CA PHE A 41 -14.60 -2.32 3.06
C PHE A 41 -14.00 -2.37 4.48
N PHE A 42 -12.72 -2.00 4.62
CA PHE A 42 -11.98 -2.21 5.86
C PHE A 42 -12.23 -1.12 6.93
N GLU A 43 -12.65 0.09 6.58
CA GLU A 43 -13.01 1.12 7.57
C GLU A 43 -14.14 0.68 8.51
N PRO A 44 -15.27 0.13 8.03
CA PRO A 44 -16.30 -0.40 8.93
C PRO A 44 -15.94 -1.77 9.54
N ALA A 45 -15.06 -2.55 8.89
CA ALA A 45 -14.75 -3.92 9.32
C ALA A 45 -13.55 -4.03 10.29
N SER A 46 -12.83 -2.94 10.55
CA SER A 46 -11.64 -2.94 11.42
C SER A 46 -11.77 -1.92 12.55
N ALA A 47 -11.10 -2.20 13.67
CA ALA A 47 -11.04 -1.24 14.78
C ALA A 47 -10.21 0.01 14.43
N ALA A 48 -9.19 -0.15 13.57
CA ALA A 48 -8.33 0.93 13.13
C ALA A 48 -7.58 0.56 11.84
N ILE A 49 -7.26 1.58 11.04
CA ILE A 49 -6.38 1.47 9.88
C ILE A 49 -5.05 2.16 10.22
N LEU A 50 -3.96 1.40 10.17
CA LEU A 50 -2.61 1.91 10.36
C LEU A 50 -1.91 2.03 9.00
N ILE A 51 -1.54 3.25 8.62
CA ILE A 51 -0.72 3.48 7.42
C ILE A 51 0.74 3.37 7.83
N VAL A 52 1.46 2.44 7.21
CA VAL A 52 2.88 2.19 7.47
C VAL A 52 3.65 2.53 6.20
N ASP A 53 4.66 3.39 6.34
CA ASP A 53 5.63 3.67 5.26
C ASP A 53 6.66 2.55 5.24
N THR A 54 6.36 1.48 4.52
CA THR A 54 7.24 0.32 4.37
C THR A 54 8.24 0.56 3.23
N PRO A 55 9.42 -0.09 3.26
CA PRO A 55 10.32 -0.12 2.12
C PRO A 55 9.65 -0.86 0.95
N ASP A 56 8.96 -0.12 0.09
CA ASP A 56 8.25 -0.62 -1.10
C ASP A 56 8.66 0.20 -2.34
N TRP A 57 8.22 -0.23 -3.51
CA TRP A 57 8.45 0.42 -4.80
C TRP A 57 7.62 1.68 -5.02
N GLY A 58 6.66 1.97 -4.13
CA GLY A 58 5.85 3.19 -4.16
C GLY A 58 6.01 4.07 -2.92
N PRO A 59 7.26 4.40 -2.52
CA PRO A 59 7.52 5.19 -1.32
C PRO A 59 6.89 6.57 -1.43
N ALA A 60 6.56 7.17 -0.28
CA ALA A 60 6.11 8.57 -0.26
C ALA A 60 7.21 9.53 -0.73
N ASP A 61 8.46 9.23 -0.40
CA ASP A 61 9.63 9.98 -0.85
C ASP A 61 10.08 9.53 -2.25
N LEU A 62 9.71 10.31 -3.25
CA LEU A 62 10.07 10.07 -4.65
C LEU A 62 11.57 10.26 -4.92
N THR A 63 12.32 10.92 -4.02
CA THR A 63 13.76 11.15 -4.22
C THR A 63 14.60 9.89 -4.10
N LEU A 64 14.04 8.84 -3.46
CA LEU A 64 14.68 7.53 -3.29
C LEU A 64 14.72 6.69 -4.57
N LEU A 65 13.90 7.02 -5.56
CA LEU A 65 13.77 6.24 -6.78
C LEU A 65 14.75 6.71 -7.88
N PRO A 66 15.36 5.79 -8.65
CA PRO A 66 16.37 6.12 -9.66
C PRO A 66 15.74 6.59 -10.98
N TYR A 67 14.99 7.70 -10.95
CA TYR A 67 14.36 8.28 -12.13
C TYR A 67 15.40 8.73 -13.18
N ARG A 68 15.24 8.29 -14.43
CA ARG A 68 16.16 8.58 -15.54
C ARG A 68 15.72 9.74 -16.45
N HIS A 69 14.41 9.95 -16.57
CA HIS A 69 13.83 10.90 -17.53
C HIS A 69 12.98 11.99 -16.89
N VAL A 70 12.91 12.02 -15.55
CA VAL A 70 12.20 13.09 -14.85
C VAL A 70 13.01 14.38 -15.02
N PRO A 71 12.41 15.49 -15.48
CA PRO A 71 13.13 16.73 -15.63
C PRO A 71 13.29 17.43 -14.28
N ARG A 72 14.29 16.96 -13.52
CA ARG A 72 14.51 17.26 -12.10
C ARG A 72 14.60 18.76 -11.78
N ALA A 73 15.10 19.57 -12.71
CA ALA A 73 15.29 21.01 -12.50
C ALA A 73 13.97 21.81 -12.33
N HIS A 74 12.83 21.25 -12.71
CA HIS A 74 11.52 21.91 -12.64
C HIS A 74 10.39 20.96 -12.26
N THR A 75 10.74 19.87 -11.56
CA THR A 75 9.76 18.89 -11.08
C THR A 75 9.92 18.69 -9.59
N TYR A 76 8.97 19.18 -8.80
CA TYR A 76 8.87 18.85 -7.38
C TYR A 76 8.68 17.34 -7.17
N PRO A 77 9.35 16.70 -6.19
CA PRO A 77 10.22 17.28 -5.16
C PRO A 77 11.70 17.41 -5.55
N PHE A 78 12.08 17.17 -6.81
CA PHE A 78 13.47 17.22 -7.27
C PHE A 78 14.00 18.63 -7.52
N ASP A 79 13.11 19.60 -7.71
CA ASP A 79 13.42 21.02 -7.91
C ASP A 79 13.51 21.81 -6.59
N ALA A 80 13.30 21.15 -5.46
CA ALA A 80 13.43 21.77 -4.15
C ALA A 80 14.88 22.26 -3.94
N ALA A 81 15.00 23.55 -3.62
CA ALA A 81 16.26 24.20 -3.26
C ALA A 81 16.90 23.53 -2.04
N GLU A 82 18.23 23.61 -1.96
CA GLU A 82 19.07 23.13 -0.85
C GLU A 82 18.43 23.43 0.52
N PRO A 83 18.26 22.43 1.41
CA PRO A 83 17.83 22.72 2.77
C PRO A 83 18.92 23.55 3.48
N ALA A 84 18.50 24.66 4.08
CA ALA A 84 19.35 25.55 4.88
C ALA A 84 19.87 24.89 6.17
#